data_AF-A0A7W0MJ03-F1
#
_entry.id   AF-A0A7W0MJ03-F1
#
_cell.length_a   1.000
_cell.length_b   1.000
_cell.length_c   1.000
_cell.angle_alpha   90.00
_cell.angle_beta   90.00
_cell.angle_gamma   90.00
#
_symmetry.space_group_name_H-M   'P 1'
#
loop_
_entity.id
_entity.type
_entity.pdbx_description
1 polymer ?
#
loop_
_entity_poly.entity_id
_entity_poly.type
_entity_poly.pdbx_seq_one_letter_code
_entity_poly.pdbx_strand_id
1 'polypeptide(L)'
;LVKQIRHVIKIGGIDAVGISNDFPLSGEANLIKAKNNNSEAVKAYLDWWDAIAKMGVLGFDRRPTHVAIPELNNIRRMYTIHAALERGGFKAGEVEKIIGGNWIRVLTESLS
;
A
#
# COMPACT_ATOMS: atom_id res chain seq x y z
N LEU A 1 -3.11 0.88 -7.96
CA LEU A 1 -3.20 2.07 -7.10
C LEU A 1 -4.37 2.98 -7.45
N VAL A 2 -4.32 3.77 -8.53
CA VAL A 2 -5.33 4.82 -8.83
C VAL A 2 -6.77 4.30 -8.85
N LYS A 3 -7.02 3.11 -9.41
CA LYS A 3 -8.35 2.49 -9.39
C LYS A 3 -8.88 2.25 -7.96
N GLN A 4 -8.02 1.81 -7.05
CA GLN A 4 -8.38 1.59 -5.65
C GLN A 4 -8.67 2.91 -4.94
N ILE A 5 -7.85 3.94 -5.19
CA ILE A 5 -8.09 5.30 -4.69
C ILE A 5 -9.46 5.82 -5.14
N ARG A 6 -9.77 5.71 -6.44
CA ARG A 6 -11.09 6.10 -6.97
C ARG A 6 -12.24 5.32 -6.35
N HIS A 7 -12.03 4.03 -6.07
CA HIS A 7 -13.04 3.22 -5.42
C HIS A 7 -13.30 3.70 -3.98
N VAL A 8 -12.25 3.95 -3.19
CA VAL A 8 -12.41 4.51 -1.83
C VAL A 8 -13.12 5.86 -1.87
N ILE A 9 -12.75 6.76 -2.80
CA ILE A 9 -13.42 8.05 -2.98
C ILE A 9 -14.90 7.88 -3.29
N LYS A 10 -15.25 6.93 -4.17
CA LYS A 10 -16.64 6.67 -4.54
C LYS A 10 -17.49 6.26 -3.33
N ILE A 11 -16.91 5.54 -2.37
CA ILE A 11 -17.64 4.99 -1.21
C ILE A 11 -17.61 5.94 -0.02
N GLY A 12 -16.45 6.49 0.33
CA GLY A 12 -16.22 7.27 1.55
C GLY A 12 -15.92 8.76 1.34
N GLY A 13 -15.86 9.23 0.09
CA GLY A 13 -15.46 10.60 -0.23
C GLY A 13 -13.94 10.81 -0.21
N ILE A 14 -13.49 11.96 -0.71
CA ILE A 14 -12.07 12.29 -0.85
C ILE A 14 -11.35 12.43 0.49
N ASP A 15 -12.04 12.87 1.54
CA ASP A 15 -11.46 13.11 2.85
C ASP A 15 -11.21 11.83 3.66
N ALA A 16 -11.70 10.69 3.18
CA ALA A 16 -11.51 9.35 3.77
C ALA A 16 -10.33 8.57 3.17
N VAL A 17 -9.58 9.17 2.23
CA VAL A 17 -8.52 8.48 1.50
C VAL A 17 -7.15 8.83 2.07
N GLY A 18 -6.32 7.82 2.29
CA GLY A 18 -4.91 7.99 2.61
C GLY A 18 -4.03 6.98 1.88
N ILE A 19 -2.73 7.26 1.81
CA ILE A 19 -1.72 6.30 1.35
C ILE A 19 -1.06 5.67 2.57
N SER A 20 -1.00 4.35 2.60
CA SER A 20 -0.15 3.57 3.49
C SER A 20 0.46 2.42 2.70
N ASN A 21 1.68 2.02 3.07
CA ASN A 21 2.48 1.10 2.26
C ASN A 21 2.91 -0.15 3.03
N ASP A 22 2.29 -0.43 4.17
CA ASP A 22 2.46 -1.60 5.05
C ASP A 22 3.68 -2.47 4.68
N PHE A 23 4.85 -2.15 5.26
CA PHE A 23 6.25 -2.63 5.06
C PHE A 23 6.72 -3.26 3.71
N PRO A 24 7.94 -2.99 3.18
CA PRO A 24 8.99 -2.04 3.55
C PRO A 24 9.44 -1.14 2.38
N LEU A 25 10.51 -0.36 2.58
CA LEU A 25 11.08 0.62 1.67
C LEU A 25 12.57 0.38 1.40
N SER A 26 12.93 -0.89 1.18
CA SER A 26 14.29 -1.47 1.08
C SER A 26 14.96 -1.91 2.40
N GLY A 27 14.18 -2.26 3.43
CA GLY A 27 14.67 -2.70 4.75
C GLY A 27 14.32 -4.13 5.19
N GLU A 28 13.61 -4.93 4.38
CA GLU A 28 13.34 -6.34 4.71
C GLU A 28 14.32 -7.24 3.96
N ALA A 29 15.08 -8.03 4.71
CA ALA A 29 16.26 -8.71 4.20
C ALA A 29 15.93 -9.72 3.09
N ASN A 30 14.78 -10.40 3.15
CA ASN A 30 14.42 -11.38 2.14
C ASN A 30 14.00 -10.72 0.82
N LEU A 31 13.28 -9.60 0.85
CA LEU A 31 12.92 -8.80 -0.32
C LEU A 31 14.14 -8.18 -1.00
N ILE A 32 15.12 -7.72 -0.22
CA ILE A 32 16.40 -7.22 -0.75
C ILE A 32 17.16 -8.36 -1.44
N LYS A 33 17.31 -9.51 -0.77
CA LYS A 33 17.95 -10.71 -1.36
C LYS A 33 17.24 -11.17 -2.63
N ALA A 34 15.91 -11.15 -2.62
CA ALA A 34 15.07 -11.47 -3.76
C ALA A 34 15.10 -10.39 -4.86
N LYS A 35 15.74 -9.23 -4.64
CA LYS A 35 15.82 -8.12 -5.60
C LYS A 35 14.43 -7.70 -6.11
N ASN A 36 13.45 -7.57 -5.21
CA ASN A 36 12.03 -7.31 -5.55
C ASN A 36 11.36 -8.38 -6.43
N ASN A 37 11.94 -9.56 -6.59
CA ASN A 37 11.27 -10.67 -7.28
C ASN A 37 10.24 -11.32 -6.36
N ASN A 38 8.96 -11.05 -6.61
CA ASN A 38 7.86 -11.62 -5.85
C ASN A 38 7.79 -13.15 -5.91
N SER A 39 8.25 -13.80 -7.00
CA SER A 39 8.26 -15.28 -7.07
C SER A 39 9.19 -15.90 -6.02
N GLU A 40 10.22 -15.17 -5.60
CA GLU A 40 11.17 -15.60 -4.58
C GLU A 40 10.82 -15.04 -3.21
N ALA A 41 10.48 -13.75 -3.13
CA ALA A 41 10.18 -13.08 -1.87
C ALA A 41 8.98 -13.70 -1.14
N VAL A 42 7.96 -14.13 -1.90
CA VAL A 42 6.74 -14.71 -1.31
C VAL A 42 7.02 -16.01 -0.54
N LYS A 43 8.04 -16.77 -0.93
CA LYS A 43 8.38 -18.06 -0.30
C LYS A 43 8.68 -17.91 1.20
N ALA A 44 9.25 -16.76 1.60
CA ALA A 44 9.54 -16.46 3.01
C ALA A 44 8.28 -16.30 3.89
N TYR A 45 7.10 -16.15 3.27
CA TYR A 45 5.83 -15.91 3.96
C TYR A 45 4.89 -17.12 3.91
N LEU A 46 5.17 -18.15 3.11
CA LEU A 46 4.22 -19.24 2.85
C LEU A 46 3.95 -20.10 4.08
N ASP A 47 4.97 -20.45 4.87
CA ASP A 47 4.78 -21.27 6.08
C ASP A 47 3.91 -20.55 7.11
N TRP A 48 4.17 -19.25 7.32
CA TRP A 48 3.33 -18.41 8.16
C TRP A 48 1.90 -18.31 7.59
N TRP A 49 1.76 -18.08 6.29
CA TRP A 49 0.47 -17.97 5.64
C TRP A 49 -0.37 -19.24 5.80
N ASP A 50 0.23 -20.40 5.57
CA ASP A 50 -0.44 -21.69 5.69
C ASP A 50 -0.84 -21.99 7.14
N ALA A 51 -0.01 -21.58 8.12
CA ALA A 51 -0.35 -21.70 9.54
C ALA A 51 -1.59 -20.84 9.88
N ILE A 52 -1.65 -19.60 9.41
CA ILE A 52 -2.80 -18.71 9.60
C ILE A 52 -4.05 -19.25 8.88
N ALA A 53 -3.90 -19.77 7.66
CA ALA A 53 -4.99 -20.41 6.92
C ALA A 53 -5.56 -21.61 7.68
N LYS A 54 -4.70 -22.46 8.26
CA LYS A 54 -5.11 -23.62 9.08
C LYS A 54 -5.88 -23.22 10.34
N MET A 55 -5.61 -22.02 10.88
CA MET A 55 -6.38 -21.47 12.01
C MET A 55 -7.77 -20.95 11.60
N GLY A 56 -8.11 -20.95 10.32
CA GLY A 56 -9.41 -20.50 9.82
C GLY A 56 -9.58 -18.98 9.79
N VAL A 57 -8.47 -18.22 9.75
CA VAL A 57 -8.54 -16.76 9.65
C VAL A 57 -9.03 -16.36 8.26
N LEU A 58 -10.04 -15.48 8.22
CA LEU A 58 -10.64 -15.00 6.97
C LEU A 58 -9.60 -14.28 6.10
N GLY A 59 -9.63 -14.54 4.79
CA GLY A 59 -8.73 -13.93 3.81
C GLY A 59 -7.40 -14.66 3.58
N PHE A 60 -7.18 -15.79 4.24
CA PHE A 60 -5.97 -16.63 4.07
C PHE A 60 -6.21 -17.91 3.26
N ASP A 61 -7.41 -18.09 2.70
CA ASP A 61 -7.83 -19.23 1.87
C ASP A 61 -7.10 -19.33 0.53
N ARG A 62 -6.45 -18.25 0.09
CA ARG A 62 -5.61 -18.21 -1.11
C ARG A 62 -4.22 -17.71 -0.77
N ARG A 63 -3.20 -18.48 -1.16
CA ARG A 63 -1.79 -18.07 -1.02
C ARG A 63 -1.51 -16.79 -1.83
N PRO A 64 -0.70 -15.87 -1.29
CA PRO A 64 -0.33 -14.64 -1.97
C PRO A 64 0.59 -14.97 -3.14
N THR A 65 0.56 -14.12 -4.17
CA THR A 65 1.49 -14.19 -5.31
C THR A 65 2.49 -13.05 -5.32
N HIS A 66 2.30 -12.07 -4.43
CA HIS A 66 3.19 -10.92 -4.27
C HIS A 66 3.18 -10.45 -2.81
N VAL A 67 4.30 -9.88 -2.37
CA VAL A 67 4.48 -9.30 -1.03
C VAL A 67 4.93 -7.83 -1.10
N ALA A 68 5.33 -7.36 -2.27
CA ALA A 68 5.61 -5.96 -2.52
C ALA A 68 5.18 -5.55 -3.94
N ILE A 69 4.97 -4.24 -4.15
CA ILE A 69 4.84 -3.64 -5.48
C ILE A 69 6.21 -3.08 -5.86
N PRO A 70 6.97 -3.70 -6.78
CA PRO A 70 8.37 -3.34 -7.05
C PRO A 70 8.57 -1.85 -7.40
N GLU A 71 7.66 -1.28 -8.19
CA GLU A 71 7.69 0.12 -8.63
C GLU A 71 7.52 1.11 -7.47
N LEU A 72 6.88 0.65 -6.40
CA LEU A 72 6.68 1.42 -5.17
C LEU A 72 7.63 0.99 -4.06
N ASN A 73 8.40 -0.09 -4.20
CA ASN A 73 9.33 -0.55 -3.17
C ASN A 73 10.69 0.17 -3.20
N ASN A 74 10.66 1.50 -3.15
CA ASN A 74 11.86 2.34 -3.14
C ASN A 74 11.58 3.70 -2.47
N ILE A 75 12.65 4.47 -2.21
CA ILE A 75 12.59 5.80 -1.57
C ILE A 75 11.82 6.83 -2.40
N ARG A 76 11.76 6.66 -3.72
CA ARG A 76 11.08 7.59 -4.63
C ARG A 76 9.59 7.33 -4.78
N ARG A 77 9.02 6.34 -4.06
CA ARG A 77 7.62 5.92 -4.22
C ARG A 77 6.62 7.05 -4.17
N MET A 78 6.81 8.05 -3.30
CA MET A 78 5.85 9.15 -3.16
C MET A 78 5.82 10.01 -4.42
N TYR A 79 6.95 10.20 -5.10
CA TYR A 79 6.99 10.84 -6.42
C TYR A 79 6.25 10.01 -7.47
N THR A 80 6.43 8.69 -7.47
CA THR A 80 5.72 7.78 -8.38
C THR A 80 4.21 7.83 -8.16
N ILE A 81 3.77 7.86 -6.90
CA ILE A 81 2.36 7.95 -6.52
C ILE A 81 1.79 9.31 -6.93
N HIS A 82 2.48 10.41 -6.63
CA HIS A 82 2.11 11.76 -7.04
C HIS A 82 1.90 11.84 -8.56
N ALA A 83 2.90 11.43 -9.34
CA ALA A 83 2.81 11.45 -10.80
C ALA A 83 1.68 10.55 -11.34
N ALA A 84 1.39 9.42 -10.66
CA ALA A 84 0.27 8.56 -11.03
C ALA A 84 -1.09 9.21 -10.74
N LEU A 85 -1.21 10.02 -9.68
CA LEU A 85 -2.41 10.78 -9.38
C LEU A 85 -2.61 11.92 -10.38
N GLU A 86 -1.57 12.68 -10.71
CA GLU A 86 -1.65 13.75 -11.72
C GLU A 86 -2.09 13.21 -13.08
N ARG A 87 -1.42 12.16 -13.58
CA ARG A 87 -1.85 11.48 -14.81
C ARG A 87 -3.24 10.85 -14.71
N GLY A 88 -3.66 10.54 -13.48
CA GLY A 88 -5.00 10.07 -13.19
C GLY A 88 -6.07 11.14 -13.32
N GLY A 89 -5.72 12.43 -13.46
CA GLY A 89 -6.65 13.54 -13.58
C GLY A 89 -7.12 14.11 -12.24
N PHE A 90 -6.39 13.87 -11.15
CA PHE A 90 -6.65 14.50 -9.86
C PHE A 90 -6.13 15.94 -9.86
N LYS A 91 -6.89 16.86 -9.25
CA LYS A 91 -6.49 18.25 -9.07
C LYS A 91 -5.44 18.35 -7.96
N ALA A 92 -4.61 19.40 -7.99
CA ALA A 92 -3.54 19.60 -7.01
C ALA A 92 -4.00 19.47 -5.55
N GLY A 93 -5.12 20.12 -5.18
CA GLY A 93 -5.67 20.02 -3.81
C GLY A 93 -6.21 18.62 -3.45
N GLU A 94 -6.65 17.82 -4.42
CA GLU A 94 -7.03 16.42 -4.18
C GLU A 94 -5.79 15.55 -3.95
N VAL A 95 -4.72 15.79 -4.72
CA VAL A 95 -3.43 15.11 -4.54
C VAL A 95 -2.89 15.38 -3.15
N GLU A 96 -2.85 16.63 -2.71
CA GLU A 96 -2.39 17.04 -1.37
C GLU A 96 -3.14 16.31 -0.25
N LYS A 97 -4.47 16.24 -0.35
CA LYS A 97 -5.31 15.47 0.59
C LYS A 97 -4.92 13.99 0.64
N ILE A 98 -4.83 13.34 -0.52
CA ILE A 98 -4.57 11.89 -0.64
C ILE A 98 -3.19 11.51 -0.11
N ILE A 99 -2.15 12.29 -0.45
CA ILE A 99 -0.77 11.91 -0.13
C ILE A 99 -0.39 12.13 1.34
N GLY A 100 -1.13 12.97 2.06
CA GLY A 100 -0.82 13.25 3.47
C GLY A 100 -1.78 14.18 4.20
N GLY A 101 -2.46 15.10 3.50
CA GLY A 101 -3.35 16.07 4.14
C GLY A 101 -4.45 15.44 5.00
N ASN A 102 -5.06 14.36 4.51
CA ASN A 102 -6.09 13.64 5.28
C ASN A 102 -5.51 12.94 6.52
N TRP A 103 -4.29 12.40 6.43
CA TRP A 103 -3.60 11.83 7.58
C TRP A 103 -3.32 12.89 8.64
N ILE A 104 -2.79 14.05 8.24
CA ILE A 104 -2.52 15.17 9.15
C ILE A 104 -3.80 15.60 9.86
N ARG A 105 -4.90 15.77 9.12
CA ARG A 105 -6.20 16.15 9.68
C ARG A 105 -6.67 15.14 10.74
N VAL A 106 -6.74 13.86 10.37
CA VAL A 106 -7.23 12.80 11.28
C VAL A 106 -6.35 12.67 12.51
N LEU A 107 -5.03 12.68 12.36
CA LEU A 107 -4.10 12.56 13.48
C LEU A 107 -4.17 13.77 14.40
N THR A 108 -4.34 14.98 13.86
CA THR A 108 -4.52 16.19 14.67
C THR A 108 -5.82 16.14 15.46
N GLU A 109 -6.94 15.83 14.81
CA GLU A 109 -8.27 15.75 15.44
C GLU A 109 -8.38 14.64 16.48
N SER A 110 -7.64 13.54 16.31
CA SER A 110 -7.71 12.38 17.22
C SER A 110 -6.78 12.49 18.43
N LEU A 111 -5.76 13.35 18.35
CA LEU A 111 -4.75 13.54 19.40
C LEU A 111 -4.94 14.84 20.18
N SER A 112 -5.91 15.67 19.80
CA SER A 112 -6.38 16.87 20.51
C SER A 112 -7.49 16.54 21.48
#